data_AF-A0A951A0V6-F1
#
_entry.id   AF-A0A951A0V6-F1
#
_cell.length_a   1.000
_cell.length_b   1.000
_cell.length_c   1.000
_cell.angle_alpha   90.00
_cell.angle_beta   90.00
_cell.angle_gamma   90.00
#
_symmetry.space_group_name_H-M   'P 1'
#
loop_
_entity.id
_entity.type
_entity.pdbx_description
1 polymer ?
#
loop_
_entity_poly.entity_id
_entity_poly.type
_entity_poly.pdbx_seq_one_letter_code
_entity_poly.pdbx_strand_id
1 'polypeptide(L)' 'MFIPKRSNLRYRIDRGDYLGVIWLSLGSVALAEIAGRARPDAMVLDLQHGLWDRQGLEAAIG' A
#
# COMPACT_ATOMS: atom_id res chain seq x y z
N MET A 1 1.50 -9.12 9.65
CA MET A 1 0.46 -8.95 10.68
C MET A 1 0.12 -7.47 10.79
N PHE A 2 -0.96 -7.05 10.14
CA PHE A 2 -1.50 -5.69 10.20
C PHE A 2 -2.03 -5.43 11.63
N ILE A 3 -1.59 -4.35 12.29
CA ILE A 3 -2.03 -3.99 13.66
C ILE A 3 -2.87 -2.71 13.56
N PRO A 4 -4.21 -2.80 13.59
CA PRO A 4 -5.12 -1.68 13.28
C PRO A 4 -5.04 -0.47 14.22
N LYS A 5 -4.52 -0.63 15.45
CA LYS A 5 -4.60 0.40 16.50
C LYS A 5 -3.56 1.51 16.39
N ARG A 6 -2.63 1.47 15.42
CA ARG A 6 -1.63 2.51 15.17
C ARG A 6 -1.31 2.68 13.68
N SER A 7 -2.32 2.95 12.85
CA SER A 7 -2.02 3.55 11.54
C SER A 7 -1.51 4.97 11.79
N ASN A 8 -0.19 5.14 11.82
CA ASN A 8 0.46 6.44 11.98
C ASN A 8 0.37 7.29 10.71
N LEU A 9 -0.07 6.73 9.58
CA LEU A 9 -0.08 7.41 8.29
C LEU A 9 -0.97 8.65 8.31
N ARG A 10 -2.19 8.55 8.86
CA ARG A 10 -3.11 9.69 8.97
C ARG A 10 -2.48 10.82 9.79
N TYR A 11 -1.92 10.51 10.95
CA TYR A 11 -1.28 11.50 11.82
C TYR A 11 -0.05 12.17 11.17
N ARG A 12 0.73 11.40 10.41
CA ARG A 12 1.88 11.91 9.66
C ARG A 12 1.46 12.85 8.53
N ILE A 13 0.37 12.51 7.82
CA ILE A 13 -0.25 13.41 6.82
C ILE A 13 -0.74 14.70 7.50
N ASP A 14 -1.47 14.59 8.62
CA ASP A 14 -2.02 15.75 9.35
C ASP A 14 -0.92 16.73 9.81
N ARG A 15 0.27 16.21 10.11
CA ARG A 15 1.46 17.00 10.48
C ARG A 15 2.23 17.59 9.30
N GLY A 16 1.94 17.17 8.07
CA GLY A 16 2.71 17.55 6.89
C GLY A 16 4.09 16.88 6.79
N ASP A 17 4.27 15.67 7.36
CA ASP A 17 5.51 14.91 7.20
C ASP A 17 5.72 14.53 5.71
N TYR A 18 6.99 14.42 5.28
CA TYR A 18 7.31 13.83 3.97
C TYR A 18 7.10 12.31 3.99
N LEU A 19 6.45 11.78 2.96
CA LEU A 19 6.11 10.37 2.83
C LEU A 19 6.67 9.79 1.53
N GLY A 20 7.44 8.71 1.63
CA GLY A 20 7.83 7.87 0.51
C GLY A 20 6.74 6.86 0.20
N VAL A 21 6.09 6.99 -0.96
CA VAL A 21 4.96 6.16 -1.38
C VAL A 21 5.31 5.38 -2.65
N ILE A 22 4.91 4.11 -2.71
CA ILE A 22 5.02 3.28 -3.92
C ILE A 22 3.62 3.10 -4.53
N TRP A 23 3.46 3.48 -5.79
CA TRP A 23 2.23 3.28 -6.55
C TRP A 23 2.30 1.97 -7.34
N LEU A 24 1.37 1.06 -7.10
CA LEU A 24 1.32 -0.24 -7.75
C LEU A 24 0.15 -0.27 -8.74
N SER A 25 0.44 -0.19 -10.03
CA SER A 25 -0.58 -0.25 -11.09
C SER A 25 -0.63 -1.60 -11.83
N LEU A 26 0.32 -2.51 -11.57
CA LEU A 26 0.47 -3.76 -12.35
C LEU A 26 -0.38 -4.94 -11.85
N GLY A 27 -1.21 -4.77 -10.82
CA GLY A 27 -2.09 -5.85 -10.34
C GLY A 27 -1.39 -7.09 -9.79
N SER A 28 -0.08 -7.00 -9.49
CA SER A 28 0.74 -8.16 -9.14
C SER A 28 0.95 -8.26 -7.63
N VAL A 29 0.40 -9.32 -7.03
CA VAL A 29 0.60 -9.68 -5.62
C VAL A 29 2.09 -9.87 -5.30
N ALA A 30 2.84 -10.52 -6.20
CA ALA A 30 4.28 -10.72 -6.03
C ALA A 30 5.05 -9.39 -5.99
N LEU A 31 4.70 -8.44 -6.86
CA LEU A 31 5.30 -7.11 -6.83
C LEU A 31 4.91 -6.33 -5.58
N ALA A 32 3.70 -6.51 -5.05
CA ALA A 32 3.31 -5.92 -3.77
C ALA A 32 4.16 -6.45 -2.61
N GLU A 33 4.43 -7.76 -2.57
CA GLU A 33 5.33 -8.34 -1.56
C GLU A 33 6.76 -7.78 -1.67
N ILE A 34 7.29 -7.70 -2.90
CA ILE A 34 8.62 -7.14 -3.16
C ILE A 34 8.69 -5.67 -2.74
N ALA A 35 7.68 -4.86 -3.10
CA ALA A 35 7.61 -3.45 -2.73
C ALA A 35 7.55 -3.26 -1.21
N GLY A 36 6.87 -4.16 -0.48
CA GLY A 36 6.83 -4.15 0.98
C GLY A 36 8.22 -4.27 1.63
N ARG A 37 9.19 -4.93 0.97
CA ARG A 37 10.57 -5.05 1.47
C ARG A 37 11.33 -3.72 1.45
N ALA A 38 10.93 -2.78 0.60
CA ALA A 38 11.49 -1.43 0.57
C ALA A 38 11.05 -0.57 1.76
N ARG A 39 10.09 -1.04 2.57
CA ARG A 39 9.52 -0.33 3.73
C ARG A 39 9.07 1.10 3.41
N PRO A 40 8.23 1.30 2.37
CA PRO A 40 7.66 2.61 2.12
C PRO A 40 6.73 3.04 3.26
N ASP A 41 6.44 4.33 3.35
CA ASP A 41 5.50 4.87 4.33
C ASP A 41 4.06 4.47 4.01
N ALA A 42 3.76 4.30 2.72
CA ALA A 42 2.50 3.79 2.22
C ALA A 42 2.66 3.12 0.85
N MET A 43 1.69 2.29 0.49
CA MET A 43 1.57 1.69 -0.84
C MET A 43 0.16 1.93 -1.36
N VAL A 44 0.04 2.28 -2.64
CA VAL A 44 -1.25 2.46 -3.30
C VAL A 44 -1.53 1.27 -4.20
N LEU A 45 -2.62 0.55 -3.91
CA LEU A 45 -3.18 -0.49 -4.76
C LEU A 45 -4.30 0.14 -5.59
N ASP A 46 -4.02 0.42 -6.85
CA ASP A 46 -4.86 1.24 -7.70
C ASP A 46 -5.98 0.41 -8.38
N LEU A 47 -7.17 0.42 -7.78
CA LEU A 47 -8.37 -0.22 -8.33
C LEU A 47 -9.11 0.64 -9.36
N GLN A 48 -8.73 1.90 -9.54
CA GLN A 48 -9.43 2.81 -10.46
C GLN A 48 -8.80 2.80 -11.85
N HIS A 49 -7.46 2.85 -11.92
CA HIS A 49 -6.70 2.93 -13.16
C HIS A 49 -5.63 1.84 -13.28
N GLY A 50 -5.34 1.12 -12.21
CA GLY A 50 -4.42 -0.02 -12.23
C GLY A 50 -5.10 -1.32 -12.64
N LEU A 51 -4.28 -2.36 -12.81
CA LEU A 51 -4.71 -3.72 -13.14
C LEU A 51 -5.15 -4.51 -11.90
N TRP A 52 -5.50 -3.83 -10.80
CA TRP A 52 -6.01 -4.48 -9.59
C TRP A 52 -7.49 -4.79 -9.72
N ASP A 53 -7.86 -6.01 -9.38
CA ASP A 53 -9.25 -6.40 -9.11
C ASP A 53 -9.44 -6.69 -7.62
N ARG A 54 -10.67 -7.00 -7.23
CA ARG A 54 -11.00 -7.27 -5.82
C ARG A 54 -10.25 -8.49 -5.27
N GLN A 55 -10.14 -9.56 -6.05
CA GLN A 55 -9.50 -10.80 -5.62
C GLN A 55 -7.99 -10.61 -5.41
N GLY A 56 -7.32 -9.93 -6.35
CA GLY A 56 -5.91 -9.59 -6.27
C GLY A 56 -5.62 -8.64 -5.11
N LEU A 57 -6.47 -7.64 -4.88
CA LEU A 57 -6.38 -6.76 -3.70
C LEU A 57 -6.41 -7.57 -2.40
N GLU A 58 -7.42 -8.42 -2.21
CA GLU A 58 -7.58 -9.24 -1.00
C GLU A 58 -6.35 -10.16 -0.81
N ALA A 59 -5.87 -10.79 -1.88
CA ALA A 59 -4.66 -11.61 -1.84
C ALA A 59 -3.37 -10.82 -1.50
N ALA A 60 -3.29 -9.54 -1.86
CA ALA A 60 -2.13 -8.70 -1.57
C ALA A 60 -2.11 -8.15 -0.13
N ILE A 61 -3.28 -7.93 0.48
CA ILE A 61 -3.38 -7.33 1.83
C ILE A 61 -3.50 -8.37 2.95
N GLY A 62 -3.97 -9.58 2.64
CA GLY A 62 -4.12 -10.70 3.59
C GLY A 62 -5.38 -10.58 4.44
#